data_AF-A0A937TC61-F1
#
_entry.id   AF-A0A937TC61-F1
#
_cell.length_a   1.000
_cell.length_b   1.000
_cell.length_c   1.000
_cell.angle_alpha   90.00
_cell.angle_beta   90.00
_cell.angle_gamma   90.00
#
_symmetry.space_group_name_H-M   'P 1'
#
loop_
_entity.id
_entity.type
_entity.pdbx_description
1 polymer ?
#
loop_
_entity_poly.entity_id
_entity_poly.type
_entity_poly.pdbx_seq_one_letter_code
_entity_poly.pdbx_strand_id
1 'polypeptide(L)'
;MARTKTEKQKIEAISQELIEMTSEFCDQHLDEDYKQLAEKLILKMKRKRQVPFLRGRVNTWAAAIVYALGQINFLFDRSFEPYVAAGDIPKYFGVSQSTVGQKAKAIRDMFDLHYWHPEFATQRMRDSDPYKDLVMIDGLIVPINMLAPEVQEELRRRGIV
;
A
#
# COMPACT_ATOMS: atom_id res chain seq x y z
N MET A 1 20.28 -20.07 -6.85
CA MET A 1 21.29 -20.19 -5.78
C MET A 1 20.65 -19.77 -4.47
N ALA A 2 20.93 -20.50 -3.37
CA ALA A 2 20.48 -20.12 -2.04
C ALA A 2 21.24 -18.88 -1.54
N ARG A 3 20.55 -17.97 -0.82
CA ARG A 3 21.19 -16.78 -0.23
C ARG A 3 22.22 -17.18 0.82
N THR A 4 23.34 -16.47 0.86
CA THR A 4 24.37 -16.67 1.89
C THR A 4 23.86 -16.22 3.26
N LYS A 5 24.47 -16.71 4.35
CA LYS A 5 24.13 -16.29 5.72
C LYS A 5 24.27 -14.76 5.89
N THR A 6 25.36 -14.20 5.37
CA THR A 6 25.64 -12.76 5.41
C THR A 6 24.59 -11.95 4.65
N GLU A 7 24.17 -12.43 3.47
CA GLU A 7 23.12 -11.77 2.70
C GLU A 7 21.78 -11.77 3.44
N LYS A 8 21.42 -12.90 4.08
CA LYS A 8 20.20 -12.98 4.90
C LYS A 8 20.23 -11.99 6.07
N GLN A 9 21.35 -11.91 6.78
CA GLN A 9 21.52 -10.96 7.90
C GLN A 9 21.43 -9.51 7.43
N LYS A 10 22.02 -9.18 6.28
CA LYS A 10 21.92 -7.85 5.69
C LYS A 10 20.49 -7.49 5.29
N ILE A 11 19.77 -8.44 4.67
CA ILE A 11 18.36 -8.26 4.32
C ILE A 11 17.53 -8.01 5.59
N GLU A 12 17.78 -8.77 6.66
CA GLU A 12 17.09 -8.61 7.94
C GLU A 12 17.31 -7.21 8.53
N ALA A 13 18.57 -6.80 8.65
CA ALA A 13 18.94 -5.50 9.22
C ALA A 13 18.29 -4.33 8.46
N ILE A 14 18.39 -4.32 7.13
CA ILE A 14 17.80 -3.25 6.32
C ILE A 14 16.26 -3.30 6.38
N SER A 15 15.65 -4.49 6.44
CA SER A 15 14.19 -4.58 6.59
C SER A 15 13.72 -4.01 7.92
N GLN A 16 14.45 -4.25 9.00
CA GLN A 16 14.13 -3.72 10.32
C GLN A 16 14.29 -2.19 10.36
N GLU A 17 15.39 -1.67 9.80
CA GLU A 17 15.62 -0.23 9.66
C GLU A 17 14.49 0.45 8.86
N LEU A 18 14.04 -0.16 7.77
CA LEU A 18 12.89 0.36 7.00
C LEU A 18 11.59 0.35 7.81
N ILE A 19 11.33 -0.70 8.58
CA ILE A 19 10.13 -0.79 9.42
C ILE A 19 10.14 0.32 10.48
N GLU A 20 11.27 0.53 11.14
CA GLU A 20 11.44 1.58 12.15
C GLU A 20 11.24 2.97 11.55
N MET A 21 11.93 3.29 10.45
CA MET A 21 11.84 4.58 9.79
C MET A 21 10.43 4.89 9.27
N THR A 22 9.74 3.90 8.69
CA THR A 22 8.38 4.09 8.19
C THR A 22 7.36 4.14 9.32
N SER A 23 7.55 3.36 10.39
CA SER A 23 6.73 3.42 11.60
C SER A 23 6.81 4.79 12.25
N GLU A 24 8.01 5.34 12.43
CA GLU A 24 8.19 6.66 13.03
C GLU A 24 7.47 7.76 12.23
N PHE A 25 7.55 7.72 10.90
CA PHE A 25 6.79 8.65 10.05
C PHE A 25 5.28 8.48 10.24
N CYS A 26 4.79 7.23 10.28
CA CYS A 26 3.37 6.97 10.45
C CYS A 26 2.87 7.41 11.82
N ASP A 27 3.63 7.16 12.89
CA ASP A 27 3.31 7.57 14.25
C ASP A 27 3.25 9.11 14.39
N GLN A 28 4.07 9.84 13.64
CA GLN A 28 4.12 11.32 13.68
C GLN A 28 3.09 12.00 12.77
N HIS A 29 2.77 11.41 11.62
CA HIS A 29 2.08 12.11 10.53
C HIS A 29 0.87 11.39 9.95
N LEU A 30 0.70 10.10 10.23
CA LEU A 30 -0.37 9.26 9.67
C LEU A 30 -1.12 8.54 10.80
N ASP A 31 -1.32 7.24 10.64
CA ASP A 31 -2.03 6.37 11.58
C ASP A 31 -1.44 4.95 11.59
N GLU A 32 -2.03 4.13 12.45
CA GLU A 32 -1.67 2.72 12.63
C GLU A 32 -1.93 1.87 11.37
N ASP A 33 -2.90 2.24 10.54
CA ASP A 33 -3.22 1.53 9.30
C ASP A 33 -2.05 1.64 8.32
N TYR A 34 -1.54 2.86 8.09
CA TYR A 34 -0.36 3.07 7.24
C TYR A 34 0.89 2.36 7.77
N LYS A 35 1.08 2.32 9.10
CA LYS A 35 2.20 1.61 9.73
C LYS A 35 2.17 0.11 9.42
N GLN A 36 1.02 -0.53 9.62
CA GLN A 36 0.83 -1.95 9.33
C GLN A 36 1.00 -2.25 7.84
N LEU A 37 0.46 -1.38 6.97
CA LEU A 37 0.60 -1.54 5.53
C LEU A 37 2.06 -1.38 5.06
N ALA A 38 2.81 -0.43 5.64
CA ALA A 38 4.23 -0.23 5.35
C ALA A 38 5.06 -1.44 5.75
N GLU A 39 4.88 -1.94 6.97
CA GLU A 39 5.54 -3.16 7.45
C GLU A 39 5.23 -4.36 6.54
N LYS A 40 3.94 -4.58 6.25
CA LYS A 40 3.50 -5.66 5.35
C LYS A 40 4.18 -5.58 3.99
N LEU A 41 4.28 -4.38 3.41
CA LEU A 41 4.91 -4.16 2.11
C LEU A 41 6.41 -4.44 2.17
N ILE A 42 7.11 -3.98 3.21
CA ILE A 42 8.53 -4.26 3.44
C ILE A 42 8.78 -5.77 3.56
N LEU A 43 7.97 -6.48 4.33
CA LEU A 43 8.06 -7.93 4.49
C LEU A 43 7.79 -8.68 3.17
N LYS A 44 6.94 -8.14 2.28
CA LYS A 44 6.79 -8.69 0.92
C LYS A 44 8.00 -8.38 0.03
N MET A 45 8.56 -7.18 0.10
CA MET A 45 9.78 -6.80 -0.64
C MET A 45 10.98 -7.68 -0.25
N LYS A 46 11.14 -7.97 1.04
CA LYS A 46 12.16 -8.88 1.61
C LYS A 46 12.13 -10.29 1.00
N ARG A 47 10.95 -10.73 0.55
CA ARG A 47 10.72 -12.07 -0.03
C ARG A 47 10.98 -12.15 -1.53
N LYS A 48 11.12 -11.02 -2.25
CA LYS A 48 11.40 -11.02 -3.70
C LYS A 48 12.73 -11.70 -4.00
N ARG A 49 12.81 -12.43 -5.14
CA ARG A 49 14.04 -13.13 -5.58
C ARG A 49 15.25 -12.21 -5.56
N GLN A 50 15.12 -11.03 -6.18
CA GLN A 50 16.05 -9.93 -6.04
C GLN A 50 15.44 -8.92 -5.07
N VAL A 51 16.01 -8.81 -3.88
CA VAL A 51 15.50 -7.91 -2.84
C VAL A 51 15.82 -6.46 -3.23
N PRO A 52 14.82 -5.62 -3.46
CA PRO A 52 15.04 -4.33 -4.14
C PRO A 52 15.81 -3.32 -3.28
N PHE A 53 15.56 -3.31 -1.96
CA PHE A 53 16.19 -2.38 -1.03
C PHE A 53 17.66 -2.70 -0.69
N LEU A 54 18.23 -3.77 -1.25
CA LEU A 54 19.67 -4.01 -1.17
C LEU A 54 20.51 -3.04 -2.01
N ARG A 55 19.86 -2.26 -2.89
CA ARG A 55 20.51 -1.26 -3.73
C ARG A 55 19.85 0.11 -3.54
N GLY A 56 20.68 1.15 -3.44
CA GLY A 56 20.23 2.53 -3.18
C GLY A 56 20.22 2.86 -1.69
N ARG A 57 19.85 4.11 -1.37
CA ARG A 57 19.79 4.62 0.02
C ARG A 57 18.54 4.13 0.72
N VAL A 58 18.67 3.75 1.99
CA VAL A 58 17.55 3.26 2.82
C VAL A 58 16.45 4.32 2.95
N ASN A 59 16.80 5.58 3.23
CA ASN A 59 15.85 6.71 3.28
C ASN A 59 15.00 6.85 2.01
N THR A 60 15.59 6.59 0.84
CA THR A 60 14.86 6.66 -0.43
C THR A 60 13.81 5.55 -0.53
N TRP A 61 14.12 4.34 -0.03
CA TRP A 61 13.17 3.25 0.01
C TRP A 61 12.07 3.48 1.04
N ALA A 62 12.40 3.96 2.24
CA ALA A 62 11.43 4.32 3.27
C ALA A 62 10.42 5.35 2.74
N ALA A 63 10.91 6.46 2.16
CA ALA A 63 10.07 7.48 1.54
C ALA A 63 9.19 6.90 0.41
N ALA A 64 9.76 6.06 -0.46
CA ALA A 64 9.04 5.48 -1.58
C ALA A 64 7.95 4.50 -1.16
N ILE A 65 8.14 3.76 -0.06
CA ILE A 65 7.14 2.84 0.51
C ILE A 65 5.92 3.64 0.97
N VAL A 66 6.11 4.64 1.82
CA VAL A 66 5.02 5.48 2.33
C VAL A 66 4.36 6.22 1.17
N TYR A 67 5.14 6.78 0.25
CA TYR A 67 4.61 7.49 -0.91
C TYR A 67 3.77 6.58 -1.82
N ALA A 68 4.21 5.35 -2.10
CA ALA A 68 3.46 4.40 -2.92
C ALA A 68 2.12 4.02 -2.27
N LEU A 69 2.12 3.76 -0.96
CA LEU A 69 0.90 3.51 -0.19
C LEU A 69 -0.01 4.75 -0.15
N GLY A 70 0.57 5.93 -0.01
CA GLY A 70 -0.16 7.20 -0.06
C GLY A 70 -0.88 7.42 -1.38
N GLN A 71 -0.24 7.09 -2.51
CA GLN A 71 -0.84 7.24 -3.83
C GLN A 71 -2.07 6.36 -4.03
N ILE A 72 -2.07 5.12 -3.55
CA ILE A 72 -3.20 4.20 -3.74
C ILE A 72 -4.31 4.39 -2.69
N ASN A 73 -4.06 5.19 -1.65
CA ASN A 73 -4.98 5.43 -0.53
C ASN A 73 -5.37 6.92 -0.39
N PHE A 74 -5.26 7.71 -1.47
CA PHE A 74 -5.68 9.13 -1.52
C PHE A 74 -5.05 10.03 -0.44
N LEU A 75 -3.87 9.68 0.06
CA LEU A 75 -3.20 10.40 1.15
C LEU A 75 -2.89 11.87 0.84
N PHE A 76 -2.78 12.20 -0.46
CA PHE A 76 -2.42 13.53 -0.94
C PHE A 76 -3.64 14.38 -1.32
N ASP A 77 -4.85 13.88 -1.10
CA ASP A 77 -6.10 14.60 -1.29
C ASP A 77 -6.57 15.16 0.05
N ARG A 78 -6.78 16.47 0.12
CA ARG A 78 -7.20 17.18 1.35
C ARG A 78 -8.59 16.79 1.84
N SER A 79 -9.36 16.08 1.02
CA SER A 79 -10.70 15.57 1.37
C SER A 79 -10.63 14.26 2.17
N PHE A 80 -9.43 13.69 2.32
CA PHE A 80 -9.17 12.45 3.03
C PHE A 80 -8.36 12.71 4.30
N GLU A 81 -8.58 11.84 5.29
CA GLU A 81 -7.81 11.81 6.54
C GLU A 81 -7.31 10.38 6.75
N PRO A 82 -6.03 10.19 7.12
CA PRO A 82 -5.02 11.25 7.28
C PRO A 82 -4.66 11.93 5.95
N TYR A 83 -4.23 13.20 6.01
CA TYR A 83 -3.71 13.96 4.87
C TYR A 83 -2.26 14.39 5.09
N VAL A 84 -1.40 14.20 4.09
CA VAL A 84 -0.09 14.87 4.01
C VAL A 84 0.13 15.43 2.61
N ALA A 85 0.88 16.53 2.47
CA ALA A 85 1.24 16.98 1.14
C ALA A 85 2.28 16.03 0.53
N ALA A 86 2.19 15.76 -0.78
CA ALA A 86 3.11 14.86 -1.46
C ALA A 86 4.60 15.25 -1.29
N GLY A 87 4.89 16.55 -1.14
CA GLY A 87 6.25 17.06 -0.91
C GLY A 87 6.79 16.81 0.50
N ASP A 88 5.93 16.55 1.49
CA ASP A 88 6.34 16.41 2.89
C ASP A 88 7.01 15.07 3.16
N ILE A 89 6.60 13.99 2.48
CA ILE A 89 7.25 12.67 2.61
C ILE A 89 8.73 12.74 2.17
N PRO A 90 9.08 13.15 0.93
CA PRO A 90 10.48 13.27 0.52
C PRO A 90 11.29 14.21 1.44
N LYS A 91 10.68 15.30 1.89
CA LYS A 91 11.30 16.27 2.80
C LYS A 91 11.65 15.64 4.14
N TYR A 92 10.73 14.91 4.76
CA TYR A 92 10.95 14.21 6.02
C TYR A 92 12.15 13.25 5.94
N PHE A 93 12.21 12.45 4.87
CA PHE A 93 13.29 11.48 4.69
C PHE A 93 14.60 12.06 4.12
N GLY A 94 14.65 13.37 3.83
CA GLY A 94 15.85 14.04 3.30
C GLY A 94 16.22 13.59 1.88
N VAL A 95 15.24 13.31 1.03
CA VAL A 95 15.43 12.80 -0.34
C VAL A 95 14.66 13.61 -1.38
N SER A 96 15.07 13.55 -2.64
CA SER A 96 14.40 14.30 -3.71
C SER A 96 13.07 13.64 -4.11
N GLN A 97 12.06 14.46 -4.38
CA GLN A 97 10.73 14.01 -4.81
C GLN A 97 10.78 13.19 -6.12
N SER A 98 11.65 13.56 -7.06
CA SER A 98 11.81 12.82 -8.33
C SER A 98 12.30 11.38 -8.11
N THR A 99 13.27 11.19 -7.21
CA THR A 99 13.79 9.85 -6.89
C THR A 99 12.75 9.02 -6.12
N VAL A 100 12.02 9.65 -5.18
CA VAL A 100 10.92 9.00 -4.46
C VAL A 100 9.83 8.56 -5.44
N GLY A 101 9.40 9.43 -6.36
CA GLY A 101 8.37 9.11 -7.34
C GLY A 101 8.74 7.94 -8.26
N GLN A 102 9.99 7.88 -8.73
CA GLN A 102 10.48 6.76 -9.55
C GLN A 102 10.49 5.44 -8.78
N LYS A 103 10.95 5.46 -7.52
CA LYS A 103 10.97 4.26 -6.67
C LYS A 103 9.57 3.82 -6.25
N ALA A 104 8.69 4.77 -5.93
CA ALA A 104 7.29 4.50 -5.62
C ALA A 104 6.59 3.84 -6.82
N LYS A 105 6.84 4.33 -8.05
CA LYS A 105 6.35 3.67 -9.26
C LYS A 105 6.86 2.23 -9.37
N ALA A 106 8.17 2.01 -9.18
CA ALA A 106 8.72 0.67 -9.21
C ALA A 106 8.10 -0.27 -8.16
N ILE A 107 7.74 0.25 -6.99
CA ILE A 107 7.00 -0.51 -5.96
C ILE A 107 5.60 -0.86 -6.45
N ARG A 108 4.84 0.11 -6.97
CA ARG A 108 3.49 -0.15 -7.49
C ARG A 108 3.51 -1.15 -8.63
N ASP A 109 4.41 -0.99 -9.60
CA ASP A 109 4.55 -1.93 -10.71
C ASP A 109 4.98 -3.34 -10.22
N MET A 110 5.77 -3.44 -9.15
CA MET A 110 6.26 -4.73 -8.61
C MET A 110 5.21 -5.54 -7.86
N PHE A 111 4.21 -4.88 -7.29
CA PHE A 111 3.14 -5.49 -6.50
C PHE A 111 1.76 -5.26 -7.08
N ASP A 112 1.68 -4.69 -8.28
CA ASP A 112 0.44 -4.32 -8.95
C ASP A 112 -0.48 -3.47 -8.06
N LEU A 113 0.10 -2.50 -7.35
CA LEU A 113 -0.65 -1.68 -6.40
C LEU A 113 -1.55 -0.68 -7.16
N HIS A 114 -2.84 -0.74 -6.87
CA HIS A 114 -3.89 0.10 -7.41
C HIS A 114 -4.83 0.58 -6.29
N TYR A 115 -5.76 1.48 -6.61
CA TYR A 115 -6.80 1.90 -5.66
C TYR A 115 -7.61 0.70 -5.19
N TRP A 116 -8.01 0.68 -3.91
CA TRP A 116 -8.76 -0.43 -3.30
C TRP A 116 -8.05 -1.79 -3.36
N HIS A 117 -6.71 -1.79 -3.49
CA HIS A 117 -5.94 -3.03 -3.53
C HIS A 117 -6.28 -3.93 -2.33
N PRO A 118 -6.62 -5.22 -2.54
CA PRO A 118 -7.21 -6.08 -1.52
C PRO A 118 -6.34 -6.23 -0.26
N GLU A 119 -5.02 -6.13 -0.42
CA GLU A 119 -4.06 -6.27 0.68
C GLU A 119 -3.48 -4.96 1.21
N PHE A 120 -3.63 -3.84 0.48
CA PHE A 120 -2.89 -2.60 0.72
C PHE A 120 -3.77 -1.33 0.69
N ALA A 121 -5.07 -1.49 0.58
CA ALA A 121 -6.03 -0.45 0.93
C ALA A 121 -6.03 -0.25 2.46
N THR A 122 -6.19 0.98 2.94
CA THR A 122 -6.56 1.25 4.34
C THR A 122 -7.98 0.77 4.61
N GLN A 123 -8.36 0.64 5.88
CA GLN A 123 -9.72 0.28 6.29
C GLN A 123 -10.74 1.26 5.72
N ARG A 124 -10.47 2.57 5.83
CA ARG A 124 -11.31 3.61 5.22
C ARG A 124 -11.50 3.37 3.73
N MET A 125 -10.42 3.07 3.00
CA MET A 125 -10.50 2.81 1.56
C MET A 125 -11.33 1.57 1.26
N ARG A 126 -11.17 0.48 2.02
CA ARG A 126 -12.01 -0.72 1.89
C ARG A 126 -13.49 -0.45 2.13
N ASP A 127 -13.80 0.41 3.10
CA ASP A 127 -15.18 0.75 3.44
C ASP A 127 -15.83 1.69 2.43
N SER A 128 -15.02 2.52 1.75
CA SER A 128 -15.46 3.41 0.68
C SER A 128 -15.21 2.84 -0.72
N ASP A 129 -15.13 1.52 -0.86
CA ASP A 129 -14.97 0.87 -2.16
C ASP A 129 -16.25 1.00 -3.00
N PRO A 130 -16.24 1.79 -4.10
CA PRO A 130 -17.43 2.00 -4.92
C PRO A 130 -17.86 0.72 -5.67
N TYR A 131 -17.01 -0.31 -5.73
CA TYR A 131 -17.28 -1.57 -6.41
C TYR A 131 -17.82 -2.66 -5.48
N LYS A 132 -17.73 -2.48 -4.16
CA LYS A 132 -18.11 -3.51 -3.16
C LYS A 132 -19.57 -3.94 -3.28
N ASP A 133 -20.45 -3.02 -3.66
CA ASP A 133 -21.88 -3.25 -3.78
C ASP A 133 -22.34 -3.33 -5.24
N LEU A 134 -21.42 -3.55 -6.19
CA LEU A 134 -21.73 -3.66 -7.62
C LEU A 134 -21.60 -5.11 -8.09
N VAL A 135 -22.59 -5.58 -8.85
CA VAL A 135 -22.58 -6.92 -9.45
C VAL A 135 -22.78 -6.87 -10.95
N MET A 136 -22.20 -7.85 -11.65
CA MET A 136 -22.37 -8.01 -13.10
C MET A 136 -23.48 -9.02 -13.39
N ILE A 137 -24.57 -8.57 -14.01
CA ILE A 137 -25.70 -9.41 -14.43
C ILE A 137 -25.91 -9.19 -15.92
N ASP A 138 -25.81 -10.26 -16.72
CA ASP A 138 -25.98 -10.23 -18.18
C ASP A 138 -25.15 -9.14 -18.89
N GLY A 139 -23.95 -8.87 -18.38
CA GLY A 139 -23.03 -7.86 -18.93
C GLY A 139 -23.32 -6.42 -18.48
N LEU A 140 -24.31 -6.20 -17.61
CA LEU A 140 -24.61 -4.92 -16.99
C LEU A 140 -24.07 -4.87 -15.56
N ILE A 141 -23.45 -3.75 -15.19
CA ILE A 141 -23.04 -3.47 -13.80
C ILE A 141 -24.20 -2.79 -13.10
N VAL A 142 -24.72 -3.42 -12.06
CA VAL A 142 -25.86 -2.92 -11.29
C VAL A 142 -25.53 -2.85 -9.80
N PRO A 143 -25.98 -1.78 -9.09
CA PRO A 143 -25.94 -1.76 -7.64
C PRO A 143 -26.79 -2.88 -7.03
N ILE A 144 -26.27 -3.57 -6.02
CA ILE A 144 -26.96 -4.69 -5.36
C ILE A 144 -28.30 -4.25 -4.74
N ASN A 145 -28.40 -3.01 -4.29
CA ASN A 145 -29.63 -2.47 -3.71
C ASN A 145 -30.77 -2.29 -4.73
N MET A 146 -30.50 -2.41 -6.03
CA MET A 146 -31.52 -2.45 -7.09
C MET A 146 -32.09 -3.87 -7.31
N LEU A 147 -31.50 -4.90 -6.71
CA LEU A 147 -31.94 -6.29 -6.84
C LEU A 147 -32.97 -6.67 -5.78
N ALA A 148 -33.78 -7.69 -6.07
CA ALA A 148 -34.72 -8.25 -5.11
C ALA A 148 -33.99 -8.73 -3.84
N PRO A 149 -34.54 -8.54 -2.62
CA PRO A 149 -33.86 -8.89 -1.37
C PRO A 149 -33.35 -10.33 -1.31
N GLU A 150 -34.08 -11.28 -1.90
CA GLU A 150 -33.71 -12.69 -1.97
C GLU A 150 -32.44 -12.90 -2.80
N VAL A 151 -32.27 -12.13 -3.88
CA VAL A 151 -31.08 -12.16 -4.73
C VAL A 151 -29.90 -11.53 -4.00
N GLN A 152 -30.12 -10.42 -3.28
CA GLN A 152 -29.06 -9.78 -2.49
C GLN A 152 -28.49 -10.74 -1.43
N GLU A 153 -29.37 -11.45 -0.72
CA GLU A 153 -28.96 -12.38 0.33
C GLU A 153 -28.18 -13.58 -0.24
N GLU A 154 -28.60 -14.12 -1.38
CA GLU A 154 -27.88 -15.20 -2.04
C GLU A 154 -26.49 -14.75 -2.54
N LEU A 155 -26.37 -13.52 -3.05
CA LEU A 155 -25.09 -12.96 -3.49
C LEU A 155 -24.10 -12.78 -2.32
N ARG A 156 -24.58 -12.25 -1.17
CA ARG A 156 -23.79 -12.15 0.07
C ARG A 156 -23.39 -13.54 0.59
N ARG A 157 -24.31 -14.50 0.57
CA ARG A 157 -24.04 -15.88 0.99
C ARG A 157 -22.96 -16.55 0.15
N ARG A 158 -22.87 -16.22 -1.14
CA ARG A 158 -21.85 -16.72 -2.06
C ARG A 158 -20.52 -15.96 -1.98
N GLY A 159 -20.46 -14.86 -1.21
CA GLY A 159 -19.27 -14.00 -1.12
C GLY A 159 -18.93 -13.29 -2.44
N ILE A 160 -19.94 -13.04 -3.29
CA ILE A 160 -19.77 -12.27 -4.53
C ILE A 160 -19.65 -10.76 -4.21
N VAL A 161 -20.28 -10.34 -3.11
CA VAL A 161 -20.27 -9.00 -2.51
C VAL A 161 -20.26 -9.12 -0.99
#